data_AF-A0A8H8N680-F1
#
_entry.id   AF-A0A8H8N680-F1
#
_cell.length_a   1.000
_cell.length_b   1.000
_cell.length_c   1.000
_cell.angle_alpha   90.00
_cell.angle_beta   90.00
_cell.angle_gamma   90.00
#
_symmetry.space_group_name_H-M   'P 1'
#
loop_
_entity.id
_entity.type
_entity.pdbx_description
1 polymer ?
#
loop_
_entity_poly.entity_id
_entity_poly.type
_entity_poly.pdbx_seq_one_letter_code
_entity_poly.pdbx_strand_id
1 'polypeptide(L)'
;MIKHWTGNFKWLDQGIGNYVVDDVVWKTVGRQTAAATKTIPAEFVGTLPNIAEDEKLFKAEAYAFWFQYMAPILLRGRLNEPYYRCFSRPNPENLASAK
;
A
#
# COMPACT_ATOMS: atom_id res chain seq x y z
N MET A 1 -5.22 8.22 2.46
CA MET A 1 -4.64 7.40 1.37
C MET A 1 -5.36 6.07 1.22
N ILE A 2 -5.29 5.14 2.19
CA ILE A 2 -5.88 3.79 2.06
C ILE A 2 -7.39 3.80 1.71
N LYS A 3 -8.17 4.68 2.33
CA LYS A 3 -9.60 4.83 2.00
C LYS A 3 -9.87 5.20 0.53
N HIS A 4 -8.95 5.88 -0.15
CA HIS A 4 -9.07 6.15 -1.58
C HIS A 4 -8.81 4.88 -2.40
N TRP A 5 -7.78 4.11 -2.04
CA TRP A 5 -7.45 2.86 -2.73
C TRP A 5 -8.48 1.76 -2.52
N THR A 6 -9.26 1.83 -1.44
CA THR A 6 -10.32 0.84 -1.15
C THR A 6 -11.70 1.31 -1.59
N GLY A 7 -11.82 2.49 -2.22
CA GLY A 7 -13.12 3.05 -2.65
C GLY A 7 -14.05 3.49 -1.52
N ASN A 8 -13.58 3.52 -0.27
CA ASN A 8 -14.39 3.82 0.91
C ASN A 8 -14.29 5.30 1.35
N PHE A 9 -13.69 6.17 0.53
CA PHE A 9 -13.51 7.56 0.89
C PHE A 9 -14.75 8.39 0.59
N LYS A 10 -15.53 8.70 1.64
CA LYS A 10 -16.67 9.64 1.57
C LYS A 10 -17.68 9.35 0.45
N TRP A 11 -17.83 8.08 0.06
CA TRP A 11 -18.73 7.66 -1.04
C TRP A 11 -18.39 8.27 -2.39
N LEU A 12 -17.18 8.79 -2.53
CA LEU A 12 -16.65 9.27 -3.80
C LEU A 12 -16.09 8.07 -4.55
N ASP A 13 -16.51 7.93 -5.81
CA ASP A 13 -15.89 6.99 -6.72
C ASP A 13 -14.50 7.49 -7.15
N GLN A 14 -13.81 6.70 -7.96
CA GLN A 14 -12.49 7.07 -8.46
C GLN A 14 -12.50 8.16 -9.54
N GLY A 15 -13.68 8.68 -9.90
CA GLY A 15 -13.89 9.57 -11.03
C GLY A 15 -13.32 8.97 -12.32
N ILE A 16 -12.51 9.76 -13.01
CA ILE A 16 -11.76 9.33 -14.22
C ILE A 16 -10.46 8.57 -13.89
N GLY A 17 -10.09 8.46 -12.61
CA GLY A 17 -8.90 7.76 -12.17
C GLY A 17 -9.09 6.24 -12.09
N ASN A 18 -7.99 5.52 -11.90
CA ASN A 18 -8.01 4.06 -11.70
C ASN A 18 -7.08 3.63 -10.56
N TYR A 19 -7.29 4.23 -9.39
CA TYR A 19 -6.45 4.03 -8.20
C TYR A 19 -7.08 3.11 -7.16
N VAL A 20 -8.28 2.58 -7.41
CA VAL A 20 -8.91 1.59 -6.54
C VAL A 20 -8.27 0.23 -6.78
N VAL A 21 -7.87 -0.41 -5.69
CA VAL A 21 -7.38 -1.78 -5.64
C VAL A 21 -8.58 -2.69 -5.39
N ASP A 22 -8.70 -3.75 -6.17
CA ASP A 22 -9.75 -4.76 -6.00
C ASP A 22 -9.78 -5.32 -4.57
N ASP A 23 -10.96 -5.57 -4.02
CA ASP A 23 -11.13 -6.01 -2.62
C ASP A 23 -10.43 -7.34 -2.33
N VAL A 24 -10.43 -8.29 -3.28
CA VAL A 24 -9.73 -9.57 -3.13
C VAL A 24 -8.22 -9.36 -3.08
N VAL A 25 -7.72 -8.43 -3.90
CA VAL A 25 -6.32 -8.03 -3.90
C VAL A 25 -5.95 -7.31 -2.60
N TRP A 26 -6.80 -6.40 -2.11
CA TRP A 26 -6.56 -5.67 -0.86
C TRP A 26 -6.57 -6.58 0.37
N LYS A 27 -7.51 -7.53 0.45
CA LYS A 27 -7.52 -8.58 1.49
C LYS A 27 -6.25 -9.44 1.44
N THR A 28 -5.73 -9.70 0.25
CA THR A 28 -4.45 -10.41 0.08
C THR A 28 -3.28 -9.59 0.61
N VAL A 29 -3.23 -8.29 0.31
CA VAL A 29 -2.24 -7.35 0.88
C VAL A 29 -2.30 -7.35 2.41
N GLY A 30 -3.51 -7.37 2.98
CA GLY A 30 -3.76 -7.48 4.41
C GLY A 30 -3.14 -8.71 5.06
N ARG A 31 -3.43 -9.90 4.53
CA ARG A 31 -2.83 -11.17 5.01
C ARG A 31 -1.32 -11.19 4.86
N GLN A 32 -0.80 -10.71 3.73
CA GLN A 32 0.64 -10.65 3.48
C GLN A 32 1.36 -9.68 4.43
N THR A 33 0.71 -8.57 4.81
CA THR A 33 1.23 -7.64 5.82
C THR A 33 1.45 -8.34 7.15
N ALA A 34 0.40 -8.95 7.70
CA ALA A 34 0.48 -9.63 9.00
C ALA A 34 1.47 -10.82 8.98
N ALA A 35 1.56 -11.53 7.86
CA ALA A 35 2.52 -12.63 7.69
C ALA A 35 3.97 -12.13 7.64
N ALA A 36 4.25 -11.08 6.87
CA ALA A 36 5.59 -10.51 6.74
C ALA A 36 6.09 -9.91 8.06
N THR A 37 5.20 -9.28 8.85
CA THR A 37 5.64 -8.70 10.12
C THR A 37 6.13 -9.73 11.13
N LYS A 38 5.69 -10.99 11.05
CA LYS A 38 6.23 -12.08 11.90
C LYS A 38 7.71 -12.37 11.64
N THR A 39 8.25 -11.94 10.50
CA THR A 39 9.66 -12.11 10.14
C THR A 39 10.48 -10.83 10.33
N ILE A 40 9.87 -9.73 10.77
CA ILE A 40 10.53 -8.45 11.01
C ILE A 40 10.90 -8.37 12.50
N PRO A 41 12.16 -8.08 12.87
CA PRO A 41 12.53 -7.90 14.27
C PRO A 41 11.74 -6.75 14.91
N ALA A 42 11.32 -6.96 16.16
CA ALA A 42 10.52 -5.98 16.92
C ALA A 42 11.23 -4.63 17.14
N GLU A 43 12.55 -4.57 16.95
CA GLU A 43 13.36 -3.34 17.01
C GLU A 43 13.02 -2.36 15.87
N PHE A 44 12.51 -2.84 14.73
CA PHE A 44 12.12 -1.98 13.61
C PHE A 44 10.67 -1.49 13.70
N VAL A 45 9.76 -2.37 14.12
CA VAL A 45 8.34 -2.07 14.25
C VAL A 45 7.68 -3.12 15.15
N GLY A 46 6.67 -2.72 15.91
CA GLY A 46 5.78 -3.66 16.61
C GLY A 46 5.02 -4.58 15.65
N THR A 47 4.28 -5.55 16.20
CA THR A 47 3.45 -6.43 15.37
C THR A 47 2.37 -5.63 14.63
N LEU A 48 2.37 -5.72 13.30
CA LEU A 48 1.37 -5.10 12.44
C LEU A 48 0.24 -6.11 12.19
N PRO A 49 -1.02 -5.75 12.48
CA PRO A 49 -2.16 -6.61 12.21
C PRO A 49 -2.53 -6.58 10.72
N ASN A 50 -3.59 -7.30 10.36
CA ASN A 50 -4.09 -7.32 8.99
C ASN A 50 -4.63 -5.92 8.62
N ILE A 51 -3.94 -5.17 7.76
CA ILE A 51 -4.34 -3.79 7.40
C ILE A 51 -5.71 -3.70 6.71
N ALA A 52 -6.20 -4.80 6.11
CA ALA A 52 -7.50 -4.82 5.44
C ALA A 52 -8.67 -5.02 6.41
N GLU A 53 -8.45 -5.71 7.53
CA GLU A 53 -9.51 -6.09 8.49
C GLU A 53 -9.40 -5.30 9.80
N ASP A 54 -8.17 -4.97 10.20
CA ASP A 54 -7.82 -4.38 11.50
C ASP A 54 -7.19 -2.99 11.38
N GLU A 55 -7.53 -2.22 10.33
CA GLU A 55 -7.01 -0.86 10.08
C GLU A 55 -7.10 0.05 11.32
N LYS A 56 -8.15 -0.11 12.15
CA LYS A 56 -8.35 0.65 13.39
C LYS A 56 -7.24 0.48 14.44
N LEU A 57 -6.46 -0.61 14.35
CA LEU A 57 -5.34 -0.89 15.25
C LEU A 57 -4.04 -0.23 14.79
N PHE A 58 -3.98 0.27 13.54
CA PHE A 58 -2.79 0.95 13.03
C PHE A 58 -2.65 2.33 13.64
N LYS A 59 -1.50 2.56 14.28
CA LYS A 59 -1.05 3.87 14.75
C LYS A 59 -0.21 4.57 13.68
N ALA A 60 0.09 5.85 13.89
CA ALA A 60 0.90 6.64 12.96
C ALA A 60 2.25 5.99 12.61
N GLU A 61 2.95 5.43 13.60
CA GLU A 61 4.22 4.71 13.39
C GLU A 61 4.05 3.47 12.50
N ALA A 62 3.02 2.66 12.75
CA ALA A 62 2.68 1.49 11.94
C ALA A 62 2.38 1.87 10.49
N TYR A 63 1.64 2.95 10.26
CA TYR A 63 1.40 3.47 8.92
C TYR A 63 2.70 3.94 8.26
N ALA A 64 3.53 4.72 8.97
CA ALA A 64 4.78 5.23 8.43
C ALA A 64 5.70 4.08 7.99
N PHE A 65 5.86 3.07 8.85
CA PHE A 65 6.63 1.88 8.53
C PHE A 65 6.04 1.13 7.33
N TRP A 66 4.73 0.89 7.33
CA TRP A 66 4.06 0.16 6.26
C TRP A 66 4.21 0.87 4.92
N PHE A 67 3.97 2.19 4.86
CA PHE A 67 4.13 2.98 3.62
C PHE A 67 5.57 2.99 3.12
N GLN A 68 6.55 3.07 4.02
CA GLN A 68 7.95 3.19 3.63
C GLN A 68 8.54 1.87 3.14
N TYR A 69 8.22 0.76 3.81
CA TYR A 69 8.94 -0.51 3.62
C TYR A 69 8.08 -1.61 3.01
N MET A 70 6.77 -1.64 3.30
CA MET A 70 5.90 -2.76 2.90
C MET A 70 5.08 -2.43 1.65
N ALA A 71 4.48 -1.24 1.59
CA ALA A 71 3.61 -0.80 0.51
C ALA A 71 4.26 -0.89 -0.88
N PRO A 72 5.54 -0.48 -1.10
CA PRO A 72 6.17 -0.61 -2.41
C PRO A 72 6.24 -2.06 -2.90
N ILE A 73 6.38 -3.02 -1.99
CA ILE A 73 6.49 -4.43 -2.35
C ILE A 73 5.10 -5.01 -2.53
N LEU A 74 4.20 -4.73 -1.58
CA LEU A 74 2.85 -5.28 -1.54
C LEU A 74 1.91 -4.71 -2.60
N LEU A 75 2.16 -3.50 -3.12
CA LEU A 75 1.32 -2.84 -4.12
C LEU A 75 1.88 -2.93 -5.54
N ARG A 76 3.06 -3.51 -5.73
CA ARG A 76 3.68 -3.66 -7.04
C ARG A 76 2.78 -4.49 -7.97
N GLY A 77 2.41 -3.90 -9.11
CA GLY A 77 1.51 -4.52 -10.08
C GLY A 77 0.06 -4.68 -9.61
N ARG A 78 -0.30 -4.09 -8.46
CA ARG A 78 -1.65 -4.14 -7.87
C ARG A 78 -2.29 -2.76 -7.75
N LEU A 79 -1.48 -1.72 -7.51
CA LEU A 79 -1.88 -0.33 -7.67
C LEU A 79 -1.47 0.13 -9.07
N ASN A 80 -2.40 0.68 -9.84
CA ASN A 80 -2.12 1.07 -11.22
C ASN A 80 -1.17 2.27 -11.29
N GLU A 81 -0.39 2.32 -12.37
CA GLU A 81 0.29 3.56 -12.79
C GLU A 81 -0.76 4.62 -13.18
N PRO A 82 -0.53 5.91 -12.91
CA PRO A 82 0.68 6.52 -12.35
C PRO A 82 0.71 6.54 -10.81
N TYR A 83 -0.30 6.00 -10.13
CA TYR A 83 -0.46 6.15 -8.68
C TYR A 83 0.57 5.34 -7.88
N TYR A 84 1.04 4.23 -8.42
CA TYR A 84 2.13 3.44 -7.83
C TYR A 84 3.50 4.12 -7.96
N ARG A 85 3.68 5.06 -8.90
CA ARG A 85 4.96 5.72 -9.16
C ARG A 85 5.59 6.37 -7.92
N CYS A 86 4.75 6.86 -7.00
CA CYS A 86 5.20 7.43 -5.73
C CYS A 86 6.09 6.47 -4.91
N PHE A 87 5.87 5.15 -5.04
CA PHE A 87 6.67 4.10 -4.40
C PHE A 87 7.82 3.58 -5.24
N SER A 88 7.76 3.78 -6.56
CA SER A 88 8.83 3.36 -7.46
C SER A 88 10.03 4.30 -7.29
N ARG A 89 11.22 3.74 -7.07
CA ARG A 89 12.44 4.53 -7.25
C ARG A 89 12.54 4.93 -8.73
N PRO A 90 12.96 6.16 -9.05
CA PRO A 90 13.22 6.53 -10.43
C PRO A 90 14.29 5.60 -10.99
N ASN A 91 13.93 4.78 -11.98
CA ASN A 91 14.89 4.04 -12.79
C ASN A 91 15.49 5.05 -13.80
N PRO A 92 16.82 5.22 -13.88
CA PRO A 92 17.44 6.09 -14.87
C PRO A 92 17.00 5.80 -16.31
N GLU A 93 16.63 4.56 -16.64
CA GLU A 93 16.15 4.19 -17.97
C GLU A 93 14.74 4.76 -18.29
N ASN A 94 13.89 4.89 -17.27
CA ASN A 94 12.53 5.45 -17.44
C ASN A 94 12.54 6.98 -17.55
N LEU A 95 13.63 7.64 -17.17
CA LEU A 95 13.83 9.09 -17.36
C LEU A 95 14.15 9.43 -18.83
N ALA A 96 14.68 8.47 -19.59
CA ALA A 96 15.04 8.67 -21.01
C ALA A 96 13.82 8.60 -21.96
N SER A 97 12.76 7.87 -21.59
CA SER A 97 11.53 7.76 -22.38
C SER A 97 10.47 8.82 -22.07
N ALA A 98 10.74 9.73 -21.13
CA ALA A 98 9.81 10.78 -20.70
C ALA A 98 10.15 12.16 -21.32
N LYS A 99 10.95 12.19 -22.39
CA LYS A 99 11.24 13.37 -23.23
C LYS A 99 10.56 13.28 -24.57
#